data_AF-A0A4P9J8A1-F1
#
_entry.id   AF-A0A4P9J8A1-F1
#
_cell.length_a   1.000
_cell.length_b   1.000
_cell.length_c   1.000
_cell.angle_alpha   90.00
_cell.angle_beta   90.00
_cell.angle_gamma   90.00
#
_symmetry.space_group_name_H-M   'P 1'
#
loop_
_entity.id
_entity.type
_entity.pdbx_description
1 polymer ?
#
loop_
_entity_poly.entity_id
_entity_poly.type
_entity_poly.pdbx_seq_one_letter_code
_entity_poly.pdbx_strand_id
1 'polypeptide(L)'
;MDSPDDEVTAYWIALDGSGRPGVEFPGCGDLLFEDTVTVGDSSGPVGDEDRVEAGIDLLLATGRDVPGGFVNALYQSTLEVQDVSIAGDTVTVELTGQPVSGGTCDDPRIIAQLEHTAAANAGVGTARVLIDGTPIQEFLSPRG
;
A
#
# COMPACT_ATOMS: atom_id res chain seq x y z
N MET A 1 22.12 14.16 -5.77
CA MET A 1 21.97 13.94 -4.32
C MET A 1 20.51 13.64 -4.14
N ASP A 2 20.18 12.45 -3.64
CA ASP A 2 18.81 12.10 -3.26
C ASP A 2 18.29 13.16 -2.26
N SER A 3 17.20 13.85 -2.60
CA SER A 3 16.45 14.66 -1.65
C SER A 3 15.50 13.74 -0.89
N PRO A 4 15.22 13.94 0.41
CA PRO A 4 14.17 13.18 1.12
C PRO A 4 12.76 13.37 0.55
N ASP A 5 12.60 14.37 -0.33
CA ASP A 5 11.38 14.63 -1.10
C ASP A 5 11.29 13.78 -2.37
N ASP A 6 12.38 13.10 -2.75
CA ASP A 6 12.44 12.15 -3.87
C ASP A 6 12.26 10.70 -3.39
N GLU A 7 11.92 10.49 -2.10
CA GLU A 7 11.75 9.17 -1.49
C GLU A 7 10.31 8.95 -1.03
N VAL A 8 9.77 7.75 -1.24
CA VAL A 8 8.49 7.33 -0.68
C VAL A 8 8.68 6.13 0.24
N THR A 9 7.78 5.96 1.20
CA THR A 9 7.72 4.75 2.02
C THR A 9 6.82 3.73 1.33
N ALA A 10 7.28 2.51 1.12
CA ALA A 10 6.48 1.41 0.61
C ALA A 10 6.48 0.25 1.61
N TYR A 11 5.36 -0.46 1.69
CA TYR A 11 5.29 -1.70 2.45
C TYR A 11 5.25 -2.92 1.53
N TRP A 12 5.98 -3.97 1.89
CA TRP A 12 6.07 -5.22 1.14
C TRP A 12 5.71 -6.42 2.02
N ILE A 13 5.29 -7.53 1.39
CA ILE A 13 4.87 -8.74 2.11
C ILE A 13 6.04 -9.71 2.25
N ALA A 14 6.32 -10.16 3.48
CA ALA A 14 7.15 -11.32 3.73
C ALA A 14 6.28 -12.56 3.92
N LEU A 15 6.36 -13.52 3.00
CA LEU A 15 5.63 -14.78 3.06
C LEU A 15 6.19 -15.70 4.15
N ASP A 16 5.30 -16.46 4.82
CA ASP A 16 5.65 -17.49 5.81
C ASP A 16 6.52 -16.98 6.98
N GLY A 17 5.97 -16.04 7.74
CA GLY A 17 6.58 -15.44 8.92
C GLY A 17 6.78 -16.43 10.06
N SER A 18 7.85 -17.22 10.00
CA SER A 18 8.38 -17.95 11.15
C SER A 18 8.97 -16.97 12.19
N GLY A 19 8.08 -16.32 12.96
CA GLY A 19 8.38 -15.77 14.29
C GLY A 19 9.43 -14.65 14.36
N ARG A 20 9.22 -13.52 13.67
CA ARG A 20 9.84 -12.26 14.11
C ARG A 20 8.89 -11.59 15.11
N PRO A 21 9.33 -11.28 16.35
CA PRO A 21 8.47 -10.58 17.30
C PRO A 21 8.20 -9.16 16.80
N GLY A 22 6.92 -8.80 16.58
CA GLY A 22 6.55 -7.39 16.44
C GLY A 22 5.32 -7.07 15.58
N VAL A 23 4.99 -7.84 14.54
CA VAL A 23 3.84 -7.52 13.67
C VAL A 23 3.26 -8.79 13.06
N GLU A 24 2.39 -9.49 13.79
CA GLU A 24 1.55 -10.51 13.15
C GLU A 24 0.46 -9.78 12.36
N PHE A 25 0.48 -9.91 11.04
CA PHE A 25 -0.59 -9.43 10.19
C PHE A 25 -1.78 -10.40 10.31
N PRO A 26 -3.06 -9.95 10.41
CA PRO A 26 -4.24 -10.81 10.65
C PRO A 26 -4.56 -11.84 9.53
N GLY A 27 -3.63 -12.07 8.60
CA GLY A 27 -3.72 -13.05 7.52
C GLY A 27 -2.94 -14.34 7.82
N CYS A 28 -2.45 -14.95 6.74
CA CYS A 28 -1.90 -16.30 6.69
C CYS A 28 -0.48 -16.45 7.29
N GLY A 29 -0.17 -15.68 8.34
CA GLY A 29 1.14 -15.68 9.00
C GLY A 29 2.21 -14.83 8.30
N ASP A 30 1.80 -13.93 7.43
CA ASP A 30 2.72 -13.00 6.74
C ASP A 30 3.13 -11.84 7.65
N LEU A 31 4.24 -11.18 7.29
CA LEU A 31 4.68 -9.94 7.91
C LEU A 31 4.68 -8.81 6.88
N LEU A 32 4.52 -7.58 7.37
CA LEU A 32 4.64 -6.37 6.56
C LEU A 32 6.01 -5.73 6.82
N PHE A 33 6.73 -5.39 5.77
CA PHE A 33 8.07 -4.79 5.84
C PHE A 33 8.05 -3.40 5.22
N GLU A 34 8.50 -2.41 5.98
CA GLU A 34 8.66 -1.03 5.52
C GLU A 34 9.98 -0.85 4.78
N ASP A 35 9.94 -0.18 3.64
CA ASP A 35 11.11 0.18 2.86
C ASP A 35 11.01 1.62 2.36
N THR A 36 12.15 2.30 2.25
CA THR A 36 12.23 3.66 1.69
C THR A 36 12.80 3.57 0.29
N VAL A 37 12.07 4.08 -0.69
CA VAL A 37 12.37 3.92 -2.11
C VAL A 37 12.47 5.27 -2.79
N THR A 38 13.60 5.54 -3.43
CA THR A 38 13.77 6.71 -4.30
C THR A 38 12.90 6.57 -5.56
N VAL A 39 12.11 7.59 -5.86
CA VAL A 39 11.28 7.71 -7.07
C VAL A 39 11.91 8.70 -8.05
N GLY A 40 11.51 8.61 -9.32
CA GLY A 40 12.16 9.36 -10.41
C GLY A 40 11.86 10.86 -10.44
N ASP A 41 10.74 11.27 -9.84
CA ASP A 41 10.28 12.65 -9.72
C ASP A 41 10.13 13.00 -8.24
N SER A 42 10.21 14.30 -7.90
CA SER A 42 9.97 14.76 -6.53
C SER A 42 8.54 14.42 -6.12
N SER A 43 8.40 13.63 -5.06
CA SER A 43 7.14 13.25 -4.42
C SER A 43 6.70 14.24 -3.33
N GLY A 44 7.59 15.14 -2.91
CA GLY A 44 7.30 16.13 -1.86
C GLY A 44 7.51 15.59 -0.43
N PRO A 45 7.36 16.46 0.58
CA PRO A 45 7.48 16.07 1.98
C PRO A 45 6.36 15.13 2.44
N VAL A 46 6.61 14.40 3.53
CA VAL A 46 5.57 13.62 4.22
C VAL A 46 4.41 14.53 4.62
N GLY A 47 3.18 14.10 4.32
CA GLY A 47 1.96 14.88 4.55
C GLY A 47 1.42 15.59 3.32
N ASP A 48 2.12 15.54 2.19
CA ASP A 48 1.60 16.02 0.91
C ASP A 48 0.89 14.89 0.14
N GLU A 49 -0.20 15.25 -0.54
CA GLU A 49 -1.03 14.31 -1.34
C GLU A 49 -0.21 13.67 -2.48
N ASP A 50 0.68 14.46 -3.12
CA ASP A 50 1.60 13.99 -4.16
C ASP A 50 2.52 12.85 -3.67
N ARG A 51 2.92 12.87 -2.40
CA ARG A 51 3.79 11.82 -1.83
C ARG A 51 3.04 10.52 -1.62
N VAL A 52 1.78 10.63 -1.21
CA VAL A 52 0.89 9.48 -1.05
C VAL A 52 0.62 8.86 -2.41
N GLU A 53 0.27 9.66 -3.41
CA GLU A 53 0.06 9.21 -4.79
C GLU A 53 1.31 8.47 -5.31
N ALA A 54 2.49 9.08 -5.20
CA ALA A 54 3.75 8.46 -5.63
C ALA A 54 4.05 7.13 -4.91
N GLY A 55 3.74 7.03 -3.61
CA GLY A 55 3.89 5.80 -2.84
C GLY A 55 2.96 4.68 -3.32
N ILE A 56 1.71 5.02 -3.64
CA ILE A 56 0.74 4.06 -4.17
C ILE A 56 1.09 3.66 -5.60
N ASP A 57 1.45 4.61 -6.47
CA ASP A 57 1.87 4.34 -7.84
C ASP A 57 3.09 3.43 -7.90
N LEU A 58 4.05 3.60 -6.99
CA LEU A 58 5.19 2.69 -6.85
C LEU A 58 4.70 1.24 -6.63
N LEU A 59 3.73 1.02 -5.74
CA LEU A 59 3.19 -0.33 -5.52
C LEU A 59 2.51 -0.88 -6.78
N LEU A 60 1.74 -0.05 -7.48
CA LEU A 60 0.98 -0.46 -8.66
C LEU A 60 1.89 -0.76 -9.87
N ALA A 61 3.02 -0.06 -9.99
CA ALA A 61 4.01 -0.27 -11.03
C ALA A 61 5.01 -1.40 -10.74
N THR A 62 5.16 -1.81 -9.48
CA THR A 62 6.16 -2.79 -9.06
C THR A 62 5.73 -4.22 -9.35
N GLY A 63 6.65 -5.02 -9.90
CA GLY A 63 6.41 -6.45 -10.15
C GLY A 63 6.24 -7.28 -8.87
N ARG A 64 5.90 -8.56 -9.03
CA ARG A 64 5.65 -9.48 -7.90
C ARG A 64 6.82 -9.58 -6.92
N ASP A 65 8.02 -9.81 -7.43
CA ASP A 65 9.18 -10.15 -6.62
C ASP A 65 10.00 -8.89 -6.33
N VAL A 66 10.17 -8.57 -5.04
CA VAL A 66 10.85 -7.37 -4.55
C VAL A 66 12.19 -7.78 -3.90
N PRO A 67 13.25 -6.95 -3.97
CA PRO A 67 14.52 -7.24 -3.29
C PRO A 67 14.33 -7.62 -1.82
N GLY A 68 15.16 -8.54 -1.32
CA GLY A 68 15.03 -9.06 0.05
C GLY A 68 14.11 -10.28 0.19
N GLY A 69 13.52 -10.76 -0.91
CA GLY A 69 12.62 -11.93 -0.90
C GLY A 69 11.20 -11.58 -0.47
N PHE A 70 10.84 -10.30 -0.50
CA PHE A 70 9.49 -9.82 -0.28
C PHE A 70 8.67 -9.91 -1.57
N VAL A 71 7.35 -9.85 -1.42
CA VAL A 71 6.43 -9.85 -2.56
C VAL A 71 5.49 -8.65 -2.50
N ASN A 72 5.11 -8.20 -3.69
CA ASN A 72 4.05 -7.23 -3.90
C ASN A 72 2.73 -7.96 -4.17
N ALA A 73 1.69 -7.73 -3.37
CA ALA A 73 0.37 -8.34 -3.58
C ALA A 73 -0.42 -7.69 -4.72
N LEU A 74 -0.04 -6.49 -5.15
CA LEU A 74 -0.79 -5.69 -6.13
C LEU A 74 -0.38 -5.93 -7.59
N TYR A 75 0.68 -6.70 -7.84
CA TYR A 75 1.34 -6.81 -9.15
C TYR A 75 0.45 -7.29 -10.34
N GLN A 76 -0.70 -7.89 -10.06
CA GLN A 76 -1.67 -8.32 -11.08
C GLN A 76 -2.88 -7.38 -11.21
N SER A 77 -3.01 -6.44 -10.28
CA SER A 77 -4.14 -5.51 -10.24
C SER A 77 -4.01 -4.47 -11.34
N THR A 78 -5.14 -3.99 -11.83
CA THR A 78 -5.22 -2.89 -12.81
C THR A 78 -5.69 -1.60 -12.13
N LEU A 79 -5.29 -1.41 -10.88
CA LEU A 79 -5.69 -0.25 -10.09
C LEU A 79 -4.92 0.98 -10.56
N GLU A 80 -5.56 2.14 -10.46
CA GLU A 80 -4.98 3.46 -10.75
C GLU A 80 -5.46 4.45 -9.69
N VAL A 81 -4.60 5.39 -9.28
CA VAL A 81 -4.98 6.46 -8.35
C VAL A 81 -5.88 7.48 -9.07
N GLN A 82 -7.00 7.82 -8.44
CA GLN A 82 -7.94 8.83 -8.93
C GLN A 82 -7.88 10.12 -8.13
N ASP A 83 -7.75 10.01 -6.80
CA ASP A 83 -7.70 11.14 -5.89
C ASP A 83 -7.03 10.73 -4.58
N VAL A 84 -6.35 11.69 -3.95
CA VAL A 84 -5.86 11.57 -2.59
C VAL A 84 -6.33 12.79 -1.81
N SER A 85 -6.83 12.56 -0.60
CA SER A 85 -7.16 13.65 0.33
C SER A 85 -6.69 13.38 1.74
N ILE A 86 -6.08 14.38 2.38
CA ILE A 86 -5.62 14.28 3.77
C ILE A 86 -6.47 15.20 4.65
N ALA A 87 -7.15 14.62 5.65
CA ALA A 87 -8.01 15.33 6.58
C ALA A 87 -7.71 14.93 8.03
N GLY A 88 -6.94 15.77 8.72
CA GLY A 88 -6.54 15.51 10.11
C GLY A 88 -5.58 14.32 10.20
N ASP A 89 -5.99 13.27 10.92
CA ASP A 89 -5.21 12.04 11.11
C ASP A 89 -5.67 10.90 10.17
N THR A 90 -6.29 11.25 9.04
CA THR A 90 -6.78 10.28 8.07
C THR A 90 -6.45 10.72 6.65
N VAL A 91 -5.85 9.81 5.89
CA VAL A 91 -5.72 9.92 4.44
C VAL A 91 -6.77 9.05 3.77
N THR A 92 -7.41 9.57 2.72
CA THR A 92 -8.31 8.80 1.85
C THR A 92 -7.68 8.72 0.47
N VAL A 93 -7.52 7.51 -0.05
CA VAL A 93 -7.06 7.24 -1.41
C VAL A 93 -8.23 6.65 -2.19
N GLU A 94 -8.66 7.35 -3.23
CA GLU A 94 -9.63 6.85 -4.19
C GLU A 94 -8.88 6.20 -5.35
N LEU A 95 -9.21 4.94 -5.61
CA LEU A 95 -8.69 4.17 -6.73
C LEU A 95 -9.82 3.86 -7.71
N THR A 96 -9.46 3.57 -8.94
CA THR A 96 -10.33 2.89 -9.90
C THR A 96 -9.65 1.61 -10.39
N GLY A 97 -10.37 0.79 -11.15
CA GLY A 97 -9.85 -0.45 -11.72
C GLY A 97 -10.22 -1.70 -10.90
N GLN A 98 -9.38 -2.73 -10.96
CA GLN A 98 -9.71 -4.04 -10.41
C GLN A 98 -8.53 -4.62 -9.60
N PRO A 99 -8.72 -4.87 -8.30
CA PRO A 99 -7.78 -5.66 -7.53
C PRO A 99 -7.87 -7.13 -7.97
N VAL A 100 -6.73 -7.80 -8.08
CA VAL A 100 -6.66 -9.23 -8.37
C VAL A 100 -6.25 -9.98 -7.10
N SER A 101 -7.22 -10.66 -6.50
CA SER A 101 -7.02 -11.45 -5.27
C SER A 101 -7.18 -12.95 -5.53
N GLY A 102 -6.27 -13.75 -4.97
CA GLY A 102 -6.39 -15.21 -4.86
C GLY A 102 -7.26 -15.68 -3.68
N GLY A 103 -7.87 -14.76 -2.92
CA GLY A 103 -8.79 -15.02 -1.81
C GLY A 103 -8.17 -14.71 -0.45
N THR A 104 -8.47 -15.55 0.55
CA THR A 104 -8.32 -15.26 1.99
C THR A 104 -6.97 -14.73 2.45
N CYS A 105 -5.86 -15.11 1.82
CA CYS A 105 -4.53 -14.57 2.17
C CYS A 105 -4.19 -13.30 1.40
N ASP A 106 -4.68 -13.17 0.17
CA ASP A 106 -4.32 -12.05 -0.71
C ASP A 106 -5.16 -10.81 -0.39
N ASP A 107 -6.44 -10.96 -0.03
CA ASP A 107 -7.29 -9.84 0.39
C ASP A 107 -6.64 -8.99 1.49
N PRO A 108 -6.25 -9.57 2.65
CA PRO A 108 -5.68 -8.76 3.70
C PRO A 108 -4.28 -8.23 3.28
N ARG A 109 -3.49 -8.95 2.48
CA ARG A 109 -2.20 -8.44 1.96
C ARG A 109 -2.37 -7.17 1.13
N ILE A 110 -3.31 -7.19 0.17
CA ILE A 110 -3.63 -6.05 -0.69
C ILE A 110 -4.04 -4.85 0.16
N ILE A 111 -4.95 -5.05 1.10
CA ILE A 111 -5.47 -3.98 1.98
C ILE A 111 -4.33 -3.38 2.81
N ALA A 112 -3.51 -4.20 3.46
CA ALA A 112 -2.41 -3.72 4.30
C ALA A 112 -1.40 -2.91 3.50
N GLN A 113 -1.03 -3.42 2.34
CA GLN A 113 0.02 -2.82 1.54
C GLN A 113 -0.38 -1.40 1.11
N LEU A 114 -1.63 -1.23 0.67
CA LEU A 114 -2.19 0.07 0.30
C LEU A 114 -2.34 1.00 1.52
N GLU A 115 -2.98 0.53 2.59
CA GLU A 115 -3.29 1.37 3.76
C GLU A 115 -2.04 1.85 4.49
N HIS A 116 -1.07 0.97 4.73
CA HIS A 116 0.16 1.34 5.45
C HIS A 116 1.04 2.27 4.60
N THR A 117 1.13 2.00 3.29
CA THR A 117 1.88 2.87 2.36
C THR A 117 1.25 4.26 2.31
N ALA A 118 -0.07 4.36 2.21
CA ALA A 118 -0.77 5.63 2.22
C ALA A 118 -0.56 6.38 3.54
N ALA A 119 -0.79 5.72 4.68
CA ALA A 119 -0.68 6.33 6.00
C ALA A 119 0.74 6.84 6.30
N ALA A 120 1.78 6.07 5.94
CA ALA A 120 3.16 6.46 6.17
C ALA A 120 3.57 7.70 5.35
N ASN A 121 3.21 7.76 4.07
CA ASN A 121 3.53 8.92 3.23
C ASN A 121 2.69 10.15 3.58
N ALA A 122 1.47 9.98 4.07
CA ALA A 122 0.65 11.06 4.61
C ALA A 122 1.08 11.50 6.02
N GLY A 123 1.89 10.72 6.72
CA GLY A 123 2.28 11.01 8.11
C GLY A 123 1.12 10.95 9.10
N VAL A 124 0.12 10.10 8.85
CA VAL A 124 -1.11 9.98 9.64
C VAL A 124 -1.29 8.57 10.22
N GLY A 125 -2.14 8.43 11.24
CA GLY A 125 -2.42 7.16 11.89
C GLY A 125 -3.41 6.25 11.15
N THR A 126 -4.19 6.77 10.21
CA THR A 126 -5.24 6.01 9.51
C THR A 126 -5.24 6.27 8.02
N ALA A 127 -5.37 5.21 7.22
CA ALA A 127 -5.69 5.30 5.79
C ALA A 127 -7.07 4.68 5.51
N ARG A 128 -7.77 5.25 4.54
CA ARG A 128 -8.98 4.68 3.94
C ARG A 128 -8.74 4.53 2.45
N VAL A 129 -8.89 3.32 1.95
CA VAL A 129 -8.74 3.05 0.52
C VAL A 129 -10.10 2.70 -0.06
N LEU A 130 -10.48 3.43 -1.10
CA LEU A 130 -11.73 3.27 -1.83
C LEU A 130 -11.42 2.77 -3.25
N ILE A 131 -12.31 1.98 -3.82
CA ILE A 131 -12.32 1.61 -5.23
C ILE A 131 -13.70 1.97 -5.78
N ASP A 132 -13.73 2.94 -6.69
CA ASP A 132 -14.96 3.53 -7.23
C ASP A 132 -15.96 3.92 -6.12
N GLY A 133 -15.45 4.52 -5.04
CA GLY A 133 -16.20 4.97 -3.86
C GLY A 133 -16.58 3.85 -2.87
N THR A 134 -16.18 2.60 -3.12
CA THR A 134 -16.45 1.46 -2.23
C THR A 134 -15.21 1.16 -1.37
N PRO A 135 -15.32 1.06 -0.02
CA PRO A 135 -14.21 0.65 0.82
C PRO A 135 -13.58 -0.66 0.35
N ILE A 136 -12.26 -0.71 0.27
CA ILE A 136 -11.54 -1.87 -0.27
C ILE A 136 -11.86 -3.16 0.51
N GLN A 137 -12.10 -3.07 1.81
CA GLN A 137 -12.52 -4.20 2.65
C GLN A 137 -13.85 -4.78 2.19
N GLU A 138 -14.81 -3.92 1.82
CA GLU A 138 -16.10 -4.34 1.27
C GLU A 138 -15.95 -4.87 -0.15
N PHE A 139 -15.10 -4.23 -0.97
CA PHE A 139 -14.84 -4.64 -2.34
C PHE A 139 -14.26 -6.05 -2.45
N LEU A 140 -13.32 -6.39 -1.55
CA LEU A 140 -12.65 -7.70 -1.49
C LEU A 140 -13.38 -8.71 -0.61
N SER A 141 -14.40 -8.31 0.15
CA SER A 141 -15.16 -9.25 0.96
C SER A 141 -15.86 -10.29 0.06
N PRO A 142 -15.80 -11.59 0.41
CA PRO A 142 -16.54 -12.60 -0.33
C PRO A 142 -18.03 -12.26 -0.32
N ARG A 143 -18.60 -12.01 -1.51
CA ARG A 143 -20.05 -12.00 -1.67
C ARG A 143 -20.52 -13.45 -1.52
N GLY A 144 -21.17 -13.75 -0.39
CA GLY A 144 -21.75 -15.06 -0.11
C GLY A 144 -22.82 -15.49 -1.11
#